data_AF-A0A841N2N5-F1
#
_entry.id   AF-A0A841N2N5-F1
#
_cell.length_a   1.000
_cell.length_b   1.000
_cell.length_c   1.000
_cell.angle_alpha   90.00
_cell.angle_beta   90.00
_cell.angle_gamma   90.00
#
_symmetry.space_group_name_H-M   'P 1'
#
loop_
_entity.id
_entity.type
_entity.pdbx_description
1 polymer ?
#
loop_
_entity_poly.entity_id
_entity_poly.type
_entity_poly.pdbx_seq_one_letter_code
_entity_poly.pdbx_strand_id
1 'polypeptide(L)'
;MEENNLVITFTITLLIVVLMMIFIYVVFIKKKTTLLIAQKEKDMRFEKELATSQVEIKEQTLNYIGQELHDDVGQKLSVVRLRQNQLVSKLKNTEKEELNELSELLGECIQDIRNLSKTLITEQIIHFGLTESIEREVKRIQKLKLLKIEFITQKQDVDISPKHGLILFRIIQESINNILKHSRAKNVSIRLEDDHEILRISISDNGKGFNTSKIQDGSGLKNMELRAKLIHAEFSIQSELDKGTQTSITYYKHLT
;
A
#
# COMPACT_ATOMS: atom_id res chain seq x y z
N MET A 1 65.53 1.11 52.50
CA MET A 1 65.01 0.19 51.46
C MET A 1 63.56 -0.20 51.73
N GLU A 2 63.18 -0.51 52.97
CA GLU A 2 61.80 -0.89 53.31
C GLU A 2 60.75 0.20 53.07
N GLU A 3 61.05 1.48 53.38
CA GLU A 3 60.11 2.59 53.15
C GLU A 3 59.76 2.78 51.66
N ASN A 4 60.73 2.65 50.75
CA ASN A 4 60.48 2.76 49.32
C ASN A 4 59.59 1.62 48.80
N ASN A 5 59.73 0.41 49.34
CA ASN A 5 58.90 -0.74 48.96
C ASN A 5 57.45 -0.56 49.42
N LEU A 6 57.23 0.04 50.59
CA LEU A 6 55.88 0.35 51.09
C LEU A 6 55.17 1.38 50.21
N VAL A 7 55.87 2.44 49.79
CA VAL A 7 55.30 3.47 48.91
C VAL A 7 54.97 2.92 47.51
N ILE A 8 55.84 2.07 46.96
CA ILE A 8 55.61 1.44 45.64
C ILE A 8 54.40 0.49 45.69
N THR A 9 54.29 -0.34 46.74
CA THR A 9 53.15 -1.27 46.86
C THR A 9 51.83 -0.53 47.05
N PHE A 10 51.81 0.55 47.84
CA PHE A 10 50.62 1.37 48.02
C PHE A 10 50.16 2.05 46.71
N THR A 11 51.09 2.63 45.96
CA THR A 11 50.78 3.31 44.67
C THR A 11 50.26 2.34 43.61
N ILE A 12 50.85 1.15 43.49
CA ILE A 12 50.37 0.09 42.60
C ILE A 12 48.96 -0.37 43.01
N THR A 13 48.72 -0.57 44.31
CA THR A 13 47.41 -0.99 44.81
C THR A 13 46.33 0.05 44.50
N LEU A 14 46.64 1.34 44.72
CA LEU A 14 45.75 2.44 44.39
C LEU A 14 45.43 2.50 42.89
N LEU A 15 46.45 2.33 42.04
CA LEU A 15 46.28 2.32 40.59
C LEU A 15 45.36 1.17 40.14
N ILE A 16 45.53 -0.03 40.68
CA ILE A 16 44.67 -1.18 40.39
C ILE A 16 43.23 -0.90 40.79
N VAL A 17 43.00 -0.33 41.98
CA VAL A 17 41.66 0.02 42.45
C VAL A 17 40.99 1.05 41.53
N VAL A 18 41.72 2.09 41.11
CA VAL A 18 41.20 3.11 40.18
C VAL A 18 40.87 2.50 38.82
N LEU A 19 41.75 1.65 38.27
CA LEU A 19 41.49 0.96 37.00
C LEU A 19 40.27 0.03 37.10
N MET A 20 40.11 -0.67 38.22
CA MET A 20 38.95 -1.52 38.47
C MET A 20 37.66 -0.70 38.55
N MET A 21 37.68 0.46 39.22
CA MET A 21 36.52 1.37 39.27
C MET A 21 36.16 1.90 37.89
N ILE A 22 37.14 2.33 37.09
CA ILE A 22 36.92 2.79 35.71
C ILE A 22 36.31 1.66 34.86
N PHE A 23 36.85 0.44 34.98
CA PHE A 23 36.34 -0.72 34.25
C PHE A 23 34.88 -1.01 34.59
N ILE A 24 34.53 -1.07 35.89
CA ILE A 24 33.16 -1.28 36.35
C ILE A 24 32.23 -0.16 35.83
N TYR A 25 32.68 1.10 35.88
CA TYR A 25 31.90 2.24 35.39
C TYR A 25 31.63 2.16 33.88
N VAL A 26 32.63 1.80 33.08
CA VAL A 26 32.48 1.63 31.62
C VAL A 26 31.50 0.50 31.31
N VAL A 27 31.60 -0.65 32.02
CA VAL A 27 30.67 -1.77 31.85
C VAL A 27 29.24 -1.36 32.22
N PHE A 28 29.08 -0.63 33.31
CA PHE A 28 27.79 -0.11 33.75
C PHE A 28 27.15 0.83 32.70
N ILE A 29 27.91 1.79 32.18
CA ILE A 29 27.44 2.70 31.12
C ILE A 29 27.04 1.92 29.88
N LYS A 30 27.90 1.00 29.39
CA LYS A 30 27.59 0.20 28.20
C LYS A 30 26.28 -0.57 28.37
N LYS A 31 26.11 -1.24 29.51
CA LYS A 31 24.89 -1.99 29.81
C LYS A 31 23.64 -1.10 29.86
N LYS A 32 23.75 0.08 30.50
CA LYS A 32 22.66 1.07 30.56
C LYS A 32 22.28 1.58 29.16
N THR A 33 23.27 1.91 28.33
CA THR A 33 23.05 2.39 26.96
C THR A 33 22.37 1.32 26.10
N THR A 34 22.81 0.06 26.17
CA THR A 34 22.17 -1.03 25.43
C THR A 34 20.71 -1.23 25.83
N LEU A 35 20.39 -1.15 27.13
CA LEU A 35 19.01 -1.25 27.61
C LEU A 35 18.14 -0.09 27.11
N LEU A 36 18.65 1.14 27.12
CA LEU A 36 17.92 2.31 26.61
C LEU A 36 17.66 2.22 25.11
N ILE A 37 18.63 1.72 24.33
CA ILE A 37 18.47 1.50 22.88
C ILE A 37 17.41 0.43 22.64
N ALA A 38 17.49 -0.71 23.33
CA ALA A 38 16.51 -1.79 23.21
C ALA A 38 15.09 -1.34 23.59
N GLN A 39 14.95 -0.48 24.60
CA GLN A 39 13.66 0.12 24.98
C GLN A 39 13.12 1.03 23.87
N LYS A 40 13.95 1.95 23.36
CA LYS A 40 13.55 2.83 22.24
C LYS A 40 13.14 2.04 21.00
N GLU A 41 13.84 0.95 20.69
CA GLU A 41 13.48 0.08 19.57
C GLU A 41 12.11 -0.59 19.77
N LYS A 42 11.78 -1.03 20.98
CA LYS A 42 10.46 -1.57 21.30
C LYS A 42 9.37 -0.50 21.16
N ASP A 43 9.60 0.69 21.71
CA ASP A 43 8.65 1.79 21.63
C ASP A 43 8.41 2.20 20.16
N MET A 44 9.47 2.32 19.36
CA MET A 44 9.34 2.59 17.92
C MET A 44 8.62 1.48 17.16
N ARG A 45 8.83 0.21 17.51
CA ARG A 45 8.10 -0.91 16.91
C ARG A 45 6.61 -0.85 17.25
N PHE A 46 6.29 -0.59 18.52
CA PHE A 46 4.92 -0.46 18.97
C PHE A 46 4.19 0.70 18.28
N GLU A 47 4.81 1.88 18.22
CA GLU A 47 4.27 3.03 17.49
C GLU A 47 4.03 2.71 16.00
N LYS A 48 4.96 1.99 15.38
CA LYS A 48 4.82 1.57 13.97
C LYS A 48 3.67 0.57 13.78
N GLU A 49 3.54 -0.41 14.67
CA GLU A 49 2.44 -1.37 14.64
C GLU A 49 1.09 -0.67 14.83
N LEU A 50 1.02 0.29 15.78
CA LEU A 50 -0.18 1.09 16.01
C LEU A 50 -0.56 1.91 14.79
N ALA A 51 0.40 2.61 14.18
CA ALA A 51 0.16 3.37 12.95
C ALA A 51 -0.31 2.48 11.80
N THR A 52 0.25 1.26 11.69
CA THR A 52 -0.16 0.28 10.68
C THR A 52 -1.59 -0.20 10.93
N SER A 53 -1.92 -0.55 12.16
CA SER A 53 -3.26 -0.97 12.59
C SER A 53 -4.31 0.14 12.35
N GLN A 54 -3.97 1.39 12.62
CA GLN A 54 -4.85 2.53 12.33
C GLN A 54 -5.14 2.69 10.83
N VAL A 55 -4.13 2.50 9.98
CA VAL A 55 -4.31 2.51 8.52
C VAL A 55 -5.21 1.36 8.08
N GLU A 56 -5.00 0.15 8.61
CA GLU A 56 -5.84 -1.02 8.30
C GLU A 56 -7.29 -0.83 8.72
N ILE A 57 -7.55 -0.33 9.93
CA ILE A 57 -8.90 -0.03 10.42
C ILE A 57 -9.57 1.03 9.54
N LYS A 58 -8.83 2.06 9.13
CA LYS A 58 -9.34 3.09 8.23
C LYS A 58 -9.71 2.51 6.86
N GLU A 59 -8.86 1.65 6.28
CA GLU A 59 -9.14 0.96 5.02
C GLU A 59 -10.38 0.06 5.13
N GLN A 60 -10.52 -0.72 6.22
CA GLN A 60 -11.71 -1.54 6.49
C GLN A 60 -12.98 -0.71 6.60
N THR A 61 -12.89 0.44 7.28
CA THR A 61 -14.03 1.35 7.45
C THR A 61 -14.46 1.96 6.11
N LEU A 62 -13.51 2.37 5.27
CA LEU A 62 -13.82 2.89 3.93
C LEU A 62 -14.46 1.81 3.04
N ASN A 63 -13.97 0.56 3.11
CA ASN A 63 -14.60 -0.56 2.41
C ASN A 63 -16.05 -0.75 2.83
N TYR A 64 -16.30 -0.81 4.15
CA TYR A 64 -17.63 -0.98 4.71
C TYR A 64 -18.58 0.14 4.25
N ILE A 65 -18.15 1.41 4.34
CA ILE A 65 -18.97 2.55 3.89
C ILE A 65 -19.24 2.48 2.39
N GLY A 66 -18.22 2.14 1.58
CA GLY A 66 -18.37 2.03 0.14
C GLY A 66 -19.38 0.96 -0.26
N GLN A 67 -19.38 -0.18 0.43
CA GLN A 67 -20.30 -1.29 0.21
C GLN A 67 -21.72 -0.92 0.63
N GLU A 68 -21.90 -0.33 1.82
CA GLU A 68 -23.20 0.12 2.31
C GLU A 68 -23.84 1.17 1.37
N LEU A 69 -23.04 2.08 0.83
CA LEU A 69 -23.51 3.05 -0.17
C LEU A 69 -23.97 2.39 -1.47
N HIS A 70 -23.25 1.37 -1.95
CA HIS A 70 -23.63 0.64 -3.16
C HIS A 70 -24.93 -0.13 -2.97
N ASP A 71 -25.01 -0.89 -1.89
CA ASP A 71 -26.08 -1.85 -1.65
C ASP A 71 -27.34 -1.17 -1.14
N ASP A 72 -27.25 -0.24 -0.20
CA ASP A 72 -28.44 0.43 0.33
C ASP A 72 -28.89 1.57 -0.58
N VAL A 73 -28.02 2.55 -0.84
CA VAL A 73 -28.41 3.77 -1.56
C VAL A 73 -28.49 3.53 -3.07
N GLY A 74 -27.54 2.78 -3.65
CA GLY A 74 -27.54 2.44 -5.07
C GLY A 74 -28.75 1.59 -5.50
N GLN A 75 -29.20 0.64 -4.66
CA GLN A 75 -30.39 -0.16 -4.96
C GLN A 75 -31.67 0.66 -4.80
N LYS A 76 -31.82 1.46 -3.73
CA LYS A 76 -32.99 2.34 -3.53
C LYS A 76 -33.18 3.30 -4.70
N LEU A 77 -32.12 3.95 -5.18
CA LEU A 77 -32.20 4.84 -6.35
C LEU A 77 -32.56 4.07 -7.64
N SER A 78 -32.08 2.84 -7.79
CA SER A 78 -32.44 1.99 -8.93
C SER A 78 -33.94 1.64 -8.93
N VAL A 79 -34.52 1.40 -7.74
CA VAL A 79 -35.97 1.19 -7.56
C VAL A 79 -36.75 2.46 -7.87
N VAL A 80 -36.28 3.64 -7.44
CA VAL A 80 -36.91 4.93 -7.76
C VAL A 80 -36.93 5.15 -9.28
N ARG A 81 -35.82 4.85 -9.98
CA ARG A 81 -35.75 4.95 -11.45
C ARG A 81 -36.75 4.02 -12.15
N LEU A 82 -36.92 2.80 -11.63
CA LEU A 82 -37.91 1.85 -12.13
C LEU A 82 -39.35 2.35 -11.95
N ARG A 83 -39.68 2.89 -10.76
CA ARG A 83 -41.00 3.47 -10.47
C ARG A 83 -41.29 4.70 -11.32
N GLN A 84 -40.29 5.55 -11.52
CA GLN A 84 -40.39 6.70 -12.41
C GLN A 84 -40.71 6.28 -13.85
N ASN A 85 -39.96 5.31 -14.40
CA ASN A 85 -40.22 4.79 -15.76
C ASN A 85 -41.65 4.22 -15.91
N GLN A 86 -42.22 3.65 -14.85
CA GLN A 86 -43.61 3.18 -14.82
C GLN A 86 -44.65 4.33 -14.78
N LEU A 87 -44.28 5.50 -14.27
CA LEU A 87 -45.12 6.71 -14.27
C LEU A 87 -45.06 7.45 -15.61
N VAL A 88 -43.88 7.53 -16.23
CA VAL A 88 -43.68 8.12 -17.58
C VAL A 88 -44.58 7.47 -18.63
N SER A 89 -44.81 6.15 -18.53
CA SER A 89 -45.68 5.42 -19.47
C SER A 89 -47.17 5.73 -19.31
N LYS A 90 -47.58 6.52 -18.30
CA LYS A 90 -48.98 6.84 -17.98
C LYS A 90 -49.36 8.32 -18.14
N LEU A 91 -48.43 9.22 -18.50
CA LEU A 91 -48.65 10.68 -18.50
C LEU A 91 -48.76 11.30 -19.92
N LYS A 92 -49.43 12.46 -20.03
CA LYS A 92 -49.66 13.20 -21.31
C LYS A 92 -48.54 14.23 -21.58
N ASN A 93 -48.42 14.67 -22.84
CA ASN A 93 -47.21 15.27 -23.42
C ASN A 93 -46.50 16.40 -22.65
N THR A 94 -47.22 17.27 -21.93
CA THR A 94 -46.62 18.42 -21.23
C THR A 94 -45.93 18.04 -19.90
N GLU A 95 -46.23 16.87 -19.34
CA GLU A 95 -45.63 16.36 -18.08
C GLU A 95 -44.34 15.55 -18.34
N LYS A 96 -43.98 15.33 -19.61
CA LYS A 96 -42.82 14.51 -20.00
C LYS A 96 -41.48 15.23 -19.88
N GLU A 97 -41.43 16.55 -20.04
CA GLU A 97 -40.18 17.32 -19.97
C GLU A 97 -39.65 17.38 -18.53
N GLU A 98 -40.47 17.76 -17.54
CA GLU A 98 -40.08 17.76 -16.13
C GLU A 98 -39.69 16.35 -15.62
N LEU A 99 -40.35 15.30 -16.12
CA LEU A 99 -40.00 13.92 -15.81
C LEU A 99 -38.72 13.42 -16.47
N ASN A 100 -38.35 13.96 -17.63
CA ASN A 100 -37.08 13.68 -18.26
C ASN A 100 -35.93 14.33 -17.49
N GLU A 101 -36.07 15.59 -17.09
CA GLU A 101 -35.10 16.27 -16.21
C GLU A 101 -34.90 15.53 -14.89
N LEU A 102 -36.00 15.06 -14.27
CA LEU A 102 -35.93 14.23 -13.07
C LEU A 102 -35.19 12.91 -13.31
N SER A 103 -35.33 12.32 -14.49
CA SER A 103 -34.67 11.06 -14.88
C SER A 103 -33.16 11.25 -15.04
N GLU A 104 -32.78 12.39 -15.62
CA GLU A 104 -31.39 12.78 -15.82
C GLU A 104 -30.69 13.01 -14.48
N LEU A 105 -31.30 13.82 -13.59
CA LEU A 105 -30.84 14.05 -12.22
C LEU A 105 -30.70 12.75 -11.40
N LEU A 106 -31.65 11.82 -11.54
CA LEU A 106 -31.58 10.52 -10.87
C LEU A 106 -30.44 9.66 -11.44
N GLY A 107 -30.24 9.72 -12.75
CA GLY A 107 -29.13 9.06 -13.45
C GLY A 107 -27.77 9.57 -12.97
N GLU A 108 -27.62 10.89 -12.85
CA GLU A 108 -26.43 11.54 -12.29
C GLU A 108 -26.18 11.10 -10.84
N CYS A 109 -27.19 11.18 -9.97
CA CYS A 109 -27.08 10.74 -8.58
C CYS A 109 -26.64 9.27 -8.44
N ILE A 110 -27.23 8.38 -9.24
CA ILE A 110 -26.84 6.95 -9.26
C ILE A 110 -25.38 6.81 -9.70
N GLN A 111 -24.96 7.58 -10.69
CA GLN A 111 -23.61 7.51 -11.23
C GLN A 111 -22.59 8.04 -10.22
N ASP A 112 -22.91 9.13 -9.51
CA ASP A 112 -22.08 9.72 -8.47
C ASP A 112 -21.91 8.79 -7.28
N ILE A 113 -22.98 8.15 -6.81
CA ILE A 113 -22.89 7.15 -5.73
C ILE A 113 -22.06 5.94 -6.15
N ARG A 114 -22.22 5.45 -7.39
CA ARG A 114 -21.38 4.37 -7.91
C ARG A 114 -19.92 4.77 -8.01
N ASN A 115 -19.63 6.01 -8.40
CA ASN A 115 -18.26 6.52 -8.47
C ASN A 115 -17.64 6.68 -7.08
N LEU A 116 -18.41 7.19 -6.12
CA LEU A 116 -18.01 7.32 -4.72
C LEU A 116 -17.75 5.94 -4.10
N SER A 117 -18.70 5.03 -4.22
CA SER A 117 -18.58 3.65 -3.74
C SER A 117 -17.36 2.93 -4.32
N LYS A 118 -17.12 3.03 -5.64
CA LYS A 118 -15.91 2.45 -6.27
C LYS A 118 -14.60 3.04 -5.75
N THR A 119 -14.62 4.28 -5.28
CA THR A 119 -13.45 4.94 -4.69
C THR A 119 -13.22 4.47 -3.25
N LEU A 120 -14.26 4.00 -2.57
CA LEU A 120 -14.25 3.57 -1.18
C LEU A 120 -14.08 2.05 -1.01
N ILE A 121 -14.57 1.24 -1.96
CA ILE A 121 -14.45 -0.22 -1.95
C ILE A 121 -13.09 -0.66 -2.51
N THR A 122 -12.26 -1.19 -1.63
CA THR A 122 -10.97 -1.84 -1.91
C THR A 122 -11.13 -3.37 -2.14
N GLU A 123 -12.34 -3.93 -2.06
CA GLU A 123 -12.62 -5.38 -2.20
C GLU A 123 -12.88 -5.87 -3.63
N GLN A 124 -12.45 -5.10 -4.65
CA GLN A 124 -12.55 -5.52 -6.06
C GLN A 124 -11.97 -6.92 -6.29
N ILE A 125 -10.93 -7.28 -5.54
CA ILE A 125 -10.26 -8.58 -5.63
C ILE A 125 -11.15 -9.75 -5.21
N ILE A 126 -12.02 -9.59 -4.20
CA ILE A 126 -12.86 -10.68 -3.71
C ILE A 126 -13.95 -11.00 -4.74
N HIS A 127 -14.44 -9.99 -5.46
CA HIS A 127 -15.51 -10.16 -6.44
C HIS A 127 -15.04 -10.46 -7.86
N PHE A 128 -13.89 -9.91 -8.28
CA PHE A 128 -13.43 -9.93 -9.68
C PHE A 128 -12.09 -10.65 -9.86
N GLY A 129 -11.38 -10.99 -8.78
CA GLY A 129 -10.02 -11.52 -8.87
C GLY A 129 -8.97 -10.46 -9.24
N LEU A 130 -7.70 -10.87 -9.24
CA LEU A 130 -6.55 -9.96 -9.39
C LEU A 130 -6.50 -9.26 -10.75
N THR A 131 -6.57 -10.04 -11.83
CA THR A 131 -6.43 -9.52 -13.20
C THR A 131 -7.50 -8.49 -13.52
N GLU A 132 -8.78 -8.80 -13.27
CA GLU A 132 -9.88 -7.91 -13.59
C GLU A 132 -9.85 -6.64 -12.73
N SER A 133 -9.44 -6.76 -11.45
CA SER A 133 -9.23 -5.59 -10.58
C SER A 133 -8.15 -4.66 -11.15
N ILE A 134 -7.04 -5.20 -11.65
CA ILE A 134 -5.99 -4.41 -12.32
C ILE A 134 -6.54 -3.75 -13.58
N GLU A 135 -7.27 -4.47 -14.43
CA GLU A 135 -7.88 -3.89 -15.65
C GLU A 135 -8.82 -2.73 -15.33
N ARG A 136 -9.65 -2.88 -14.30
CA ARG A 136 -10.60 -1.85 -13.87
C ARG A 136 -9.86 -0.61 -13.36
N GLU A 137 -8.80 -0.82 -12.58
CA GLU A 137 -7.96 0.27 -12.07
C GLU A 137 -7.23 1.00 -13.20
N VAL A 138 -6.67 0.27 -14.17
CA VAL A 138 -6.05 0.83 -15.37
C VAL A 138 -7.06 1.66 -16.17
N LYS A 139 -8.25 1.14 -16.43
CA LYS A 139 -9.34 1.87 -17.12
C LYS A 139 -9.73 3.14 -16.35
N ARG A 140 -9.79 3.09 -15.01
CA ARG A 140 -10.10 4.24 -14.16
C ARG A 140 -9.04 5.34 -14.32
N ILE A 141 -7.76 4.99 -14.28
CA ILE A 141 -6.66 5.95 -14.39
C ILE A 141 -6.54 6.52 -15.81
N GLN A 142 -6.71 5.68 -16.85
CA GLN A 142 -6.67 6.13 -18.24
C GLN A 142 -7.74 7.20 -18.54
N LYS A 143 -8.91 7.16 -17.87
CA LYS A 143 -9.94 8.22 -18.00
C LYS A 143 -9.46 9.61 -17.56
N LEU A 144 -8.47 9.68 -16.66
CA LEU A 144 -7.87 10.94 -16.23
C LEU A 144 -6.98 11.56 -17.32
N LYS A 145 -6.63 10.80 -18.37
CA LYS A 145 -5.75 11.22 -19.47
C LYS A 145 -4.35 11.71 -19.02
N LEU A 146 -3.92 11.30 -17.83
CA LEU A 146 -2.62 11.66 -17.25
C LEU A 146 -1.49 10.70 -17.67
N LEU A 147 -1.82 9.43 -17.92
CA LEU A 147 -0.86 8.38 -18.26
C LEU A 147 -1.42 7.47 -19.36
N LYS A 148 -0.54 6.99 -20.24
CA LYS A 148 -0.82 5.85 -21.10
C LYS A 148 -0.31 4.58 -20.41
N ILE A 149 -1.23 3.75 -19.94
CA ILE A 149 -0.90 2.48 -19.29
C ILE A 149 -1.20 1.33 -20.26
N GLU A 150 -0.21 0.48 -20.49
CA GLU A 150 -0.37 -0.80 -21.18
C GLU A 150 -0.41 -1.93 -20.15
N PHE A 151 -1.50 -2.69 -20.12
CA PHE A 151 -1.64 -3.86 -19.25
C PHE A 151 -1.53 -5.13 -20.09
N ILE A 152 -0.59 -6.00 -19.72
CA ILE A 152 -0.27 -7.24 -20.42
C ILE A 152 -0.45 -8.40 -19.44
N THR A 153 -1.32 -9.35 -19.79
CA THR A 153 -1.54 -10.57 -19.02
C THR A 153 -1.67 -11.77 -19.95
N GLN A 154 -1.27 -12.95 -19.48
CA GLN A 154 -1.41 -14.22 -20.21
C GLN A 154 -2.73 -14.95 -19.88
N LYS A 155 -3.29 -14.71 -18.69
CA LYS A 155 -4.51 -15.39 -18.20
C LYS A 155 -5.46 -14.40 -17.55
N GLN A 156 -6.76 -14.66 -17.67
CA GLN A 156 -7.80 -13.90 -16.99
C GLN A 156 -7.85 -14.28 -15.51
N ASP A 157 -7.77 -15.58 -15.20
CA ASP A 157 -7.75 -16.10 -13.84
C ASP A 157 -6.35 -16.50 -13.41
N VAL A 158 -5.96 -15.99 -12.25
CA VAL A 158 -4.69 -16.27 -11.61
C VAL A 158 -4.98 -17.07 -10.36
N ASP A 159 -4.29 -18.20 -10.19
CA ASP A 159 -4.44 -19.04 -9.02
C ASP A 159 -3.78 -18.38 -7.80
N ILE A 160 -4.59 -17.63 -7.05
CA ILE A 160 -4.17 -16.90 -5.85
C ILE A 160 -5.35 -16.74 -4.89
N SER A 161 -5.07 -16.83 -3.59
CA SER A 161 -6.09 -16.55 -2.57
C SER A 161 -6.56 -15.08 -2.65
N PRO A 162 -7.85 -14.78 -2.40
CA PRO A 162 -8.35 -13.40 -2.42
C PRO A 162 -7.58 -12.46 -1.48
N LYS A 163 -7.12 -12.99 -0.32
CA LYS A 163 -6.31 -12.25 0.64
C LYS A 163 -4.96 -11.85 0.07
N HIS A 164 -4.25 -12.78 -0.58
CA HIS A 164 -2.94 -12.48 -1.17
C HIS A 164 -3.08 -11.61 -2.42
N GLY A 165 -4.11 -11.86 -3.24
CA GLY A 165 -4.47 -11.00 -4.37
C GLY A 165 -4.71 -9.55 -3.94
N LEU A 166 -5.37 -9.34 -2.80
CA LEU A 166 -5.61 -7.99 -2.28
C LEU A 166 -4.31 -7.29 -1.90
N ILE A 167 -3.39 -8.01 -1.26
CA ILE A 167 -2.09 -7.48 -0.89
C ILE A 167 -1.28 -7.10 -2.13
N LEU A 168 -1.24 -7.97 -3.15
CA LEU A 168 -0.58 -7.68 -4.43
C LEU A 168 -1.20 -6.48 -5.14
N PHE A 169 -2.53 -6.41 -5.19
CA PHE A 169 -3.24 -5.29 -5.79
C PHE A 169 -2.93 -3.97 -5.10
N ARG A 170 -2.85 -3.95 -3.76
CA ARG A 170 -2.44 -2.76 -3.01
C ARG A 170 -1.01 -2.32 -3.30
N ILE A 171 -0.09 -3.26 -3.56
CA ILE A 171 1.28 -2.92 -4.01
C ILE A 171 1.22 -2.27 -5.39
N ILE A 172 0.46 -2.84 -6.33
CA ILE A 172 0.28 -2.28 -7.69
C ILE A 172 -0.29 -0.87 -7.63
N GLN A 173 -1.33 -0.64 -6.81
CA GLN A 173 -1.93 0.69 -6.64
C GLN A 173 -0.92 1.71 -6.12
N GLU A 174 -0.12 1.35 -5.13
CA GLU A 174 0.91 2.25 -4.59
C GLU A 174 2.02 2.52 -5.63
N SER A 175 2.42 1.54 -6.43
CA SER A 175 3.33 1.76 -7.56
C SER A 175 2.76 2.77 -8.56
N ILE A 176 1.49 2.64 -8.95
CA ILE A 176 0.86 3.59 -9.89
C ILE A 176 0.73 4.98 -9.26
N ASN A 177 0.39 5.06 -7.97
CA ASN A 177 0.31 6.32 -7.23
C ASN A 177 1.67 7.04 -7.20
N ASN A 178 2.76 6.29 -6.98
CA ASN A 178 4.12 6.81 -7.01
C ASN A 178 4.49 7.36 -8.39
N ILE A 179 4.12 6.66 -9.47
CA ILE A 179 4.31 7.13 -10.85
C ILE A 179 3.58 8.46 -11.07
N LEU A 180 2.29 8.52 -10.74
CA LEU A 180 1.45 9.71 -10.90
C LEU A 180 2.00 10.92 -10.15
N LYS A 181 2.46 10.73 -8.91
CA LYS A 181 2.95 11.81 -8.05
C LYS A 181 4.37 12.26 -8.37
N HIS A 182 5.24 11.32 -8.76
CA HIS A 182 6.68 11.56 -8.71
C HIS A 182 7.38 11.44 -10.05
N SER A 183 6.96 10.54 -10.95
CA SER A 183 7.82 10.15 -12.06
C SER A 183 7.75 11.08 -13.28
N ARG A 184 6.65 11.83 -13.46
CA ARG A 184 6.36 12.58 -14.72
C ARG A 184 6.41 11.69 -15.97
N ALA A 185 6.20 10.38 -15.81
CA ALA A 185 6.12 9.45 -16.93
C ALA A 185 4.94 9.78 -17.84
N LYS A 186 5.06 9.35 -19.10
CA LYS A 186 3.94 9.35 -20.06
C LYS A 186 3.41 7.94 -20.31
N ASN A 187 4.30 6.96 -20.23
CA ASN A 187 4.02 5.57 -20.54
C ASN A 187 4.34 4.70 -19.32
N VAL A 188 3.42 3.78 -19.03
CA VAL A 188 3.56 2.78 -17.97
C VAL A 188 3.22 1.41 -18.58
N SER A 189 3.99 0.40 -18.25
CA SER A 189 3.72 -1.00 -18.56
C SER A 189 3.46 -1.77 -17.28
N ILE A 190 2.34 -2.48 -17.21
CA ILE A 190 2.02 -3.41 -16.13
C ILE A 190 1.93 -4.79 -16.77
N ARG A 191 2.74 -5.73 -16.29
CA ARG A 191 2.76 -7.10 -16.78
C ARG A 191 2.45 -8.08 -15.67
N LEU A 192 1.60 -9.06 -15.98
CA LEU A 192 1.23 -10.18 -15.14
C LEU A 192 1.59 -11.48 -15.88
N GLU A 193 2.58 -12.19 -15.39
CA GLU A 193 3.05 -13.47 -15.95
C GLU A 193 2.76 -14.57 -14.92
N ASP A 194 1.86 -15.49 -15.28
CA ASP A 194 1.38 -16.54 -14.39
C ASP A 194 1.80 -17.92 -14.91
N ASP A 195 2.69 -18.59 -14.17
CA ASP A 195 3.06 -19.98 -14.42
C ASP A 195 2.52 -20.91 -13.31
N HIS A 196 2.90 -22.19 -13.32
CA HIS A 196 2.37 -23.16 -12.36
C HIS A 196 2.87 -22.95 -10.93
N GLU A 197 4.05 -22.36 -10.76
CA GLU A 197 4.72 -22.26 -9.46
C GLU A 197 4.76 -20.84 -8.93
N ILE A 198 4.84 -19.86 -9.83
CA ILE A 198 5.04 -18.46 -9.49
C ILE A 198 4.14 -17.51 -10.31
N LEU A 199 3.79 -16.41 -9.66
CA LEU A 199 3.16 -15.25 -10.28
C LEU A 199 4.16 -14.09 -10.26
N ARG A 200 4.54 -13.62 -11.46
CA ARG A 200 5.41 -12.47 -11.65
C ARG A 200 4.61 -11.24 -12.03
N ILE A 201 4.81 -10.16 -11.28
CA ILE A 201 4.22 -8.84 -11.56
C ILE A 201 5.34 -7.85 -11.80
N SER A 202 5.30 -7.11 -12.90
CA SER A 202 6.21 -6.00 -13.15
C SER A 202 5.46 -4.72 -13.52
N ILE A 203 5.77 -3.61 -12.85
CA ILE A 203 5.27 -2.27 -13.17
C ILE A 203 6.45 -1.39 -13.54
N SER A 204 6.50 -0.92 -14.79
CA SER A 204 7.59 -0.09 -15.30
C SER A 204 7.08 1.23 -15.85
N ASP A 205 7.73 2.33 -15.54
CA ASP A 205 7.43 3.66 -16.09
C ASP A 205 8.64 4.28 -16.77
N ASN A 206 8.41 5.19 -17.72
CA ASN A 206 9.46 5.90 -18.46
C ASN A 206 9.75 7.32 -17.91
N GLY A 207 9.51 7.53 -16.63
CA GLY A 207 9.67 8.83 -15.97
C GLY A 207 11.12 9.17 -15.65
N LYS A 208 11.29 10.19 -14.80
CA LYS A 208 12.59 10.75 -14.39
C LYS A 208 13.44 9.80 -13.52
N GLY A 209 12.87 8.70 -13.04
CA GLY A 209 13.49 7.80 -12.07
C GLY A 209 13.97 8.49 -10.79
N PHE A 210 14.71 7.76 -9.97
CA PHE A 210 15.34 8.27 -8.74
C PHE A 210 16.52 7.40 -8.32
N ASN A 211 17.38 7.95 -7.46
CA ASN A 211 18.48 7.18 -6.89
C ASN A 211 17.99 6.38 -5.68
N THR A 212 17.90 5.06 -5.83
CA THR A 212 17.44 4.13 -4.78
C THR A 212 18.32 4.17 -3.52
N SER A 213 19.63 4.43 -3.64
CA SER A 213 20.54 4.51 -2.49
C SER A 213 20.33 5.75 -1.61
N LYS A 214 19.68 6.79 -2.14
CA LYS A 214 19.42 8.05 -1.42
C LYS A 214 18.06 8.10 -0.72
N ILE A 215 17.17 7.14 -0.99
CA ILE A 215 15.84 7.08 -0.37
C ILE A 215 15.86 6.04 0.74
N GLN A 216 16.08 6.49 1.98
CA GLN A 216 16.03 5.62 3.17
C GLN A 216 14.65 5.58 3.84
N ASP A 217 13.79 6.59 3.60
CA ASP A 217 12.52 6.77 4.34
C ASP A 217 11.31 7.12 3.45
N GLY A 218 11.18 6.43 2.31
CA GLY A 218 9.91 6.44 1.57
C GLY A 218 8.90 5.53 2.26
N SER A 219 7.94 6.09 3.01
CA SER A 219 6.89 5.30 3.70
C SER A 219 6.14 4.37 2.74
N GLY A 220 5.87 4.81 1.51
CA GLY A 220 5.25 4.00 0.45
C GLY A 220 6.08 2.78 0.03
N LEU A 221 7.38 2.97 -0.24
CA LEU A 221 8.27 1.87 -0.67
C LEU A 221 8.44 0.81 0.42
N LYS A 222 8.63 1.26 1.67
CA LYS A 222 8.75 0.39 2.84
C LYS A 222 7.46 -0.40 3.10
N ASN A 223 6.30 0.24 2.90
CA ASN A 223 5.01 -0.43 3.04
C ASN A 223 4.78 -1.48 1.94
N MET A 224 5.19 -1.21 0.70
CA MET A 224 5.14 -2.21 -0.38
C MET A 224 6.02 -3.43 -0.07
N GLU A 225 7.25 -3.21 0.41
CA GLU A 225 8.16 -4.29 0.81
C GLU A 225 7.60 -5.12 1.98
N LEU A 226 7.04 -4.46 3.01
CA LEU A 226 6.41 -5.15 4.15
C LEU A 226 5.20 -5.97 3.70
N ARG A 227 4.36 -5.42 2.83
CA ARG A 227 3.20 -6.12 2.26
C ARG A 227 3.62 -7.36 1.47
N ALA A 228 4.67 -7.28 0.65
CA ALA A 228 5.20 -8.45 -0.06
C ALA A 228 5.72 -9.52 0.92
N LYS A 229 6.44 -9.11 1.98
CA LYS A 229 6.92 -10.04 3.02
C LYS A 229 5.78 -10.76 3.75
N LEU A 230 4.63 -10.11 3.97
CA LEU A 230 3.47 -10.72 4.63
C LEU A 230 2.88 -11.91 3.85
N ILE A 231 3.10 -11.97 2.54
CA ILE A 231 2.64 -13.07 1.67
C ILE A 231 3.80 -13.91 1.15
N HIS A 232 4.97 -13.81 1.77
CA HIS A 232 6.19 -14.51 1.36
C HIS A 232 6.58 -14.28 -0.12
N ALA A 233 6.26 -13.11 -0.67
CA ALA A 233 6.66 -12.71 -2.01
C ALA A 233 8.01 -11.98 -1.99
N GLU A 234 8.80 -12.18 -3.04
CA GLU A 234 9.96 -11.34 -3.31
C GLU A 234 9.51 -10.00 -3.89
N PHE A 235 10.18 -8.93 -3.49
CA PHE A 235 9.91 -7.58 -3.94
C PHE A 235 11.23 -6.87 -4.25
N SER A 236 11.28 -6.20 -5.40
CA SER A 236 12.42 -5.36 -5.77
C SER A 236 11.97 -4.12 -6.52
N ILE A 237 12.74 -3.04 -6.35
CA ILE A 237 12.60 -1.81 -7.12
C ILE A 237 13.95 -1.46 -7.71
N GLN A 238 13.95 -1.20 -9.01
CA GLN A 238 15.08 -0.70 -9.77
C GLN A 238 14.70 0.66 -10.34
N SER A 239 15.52 1.67 -10.11
CA SER A 239 15.30 3.00 -10.68
C SER A 239 16.64 3.63 -11.05
N GLU A 240 16.65 4.29 -12.19
CA GLU A 240 17.79 5.04 -12.68
C GLU A 240 17.32 6.41 -13.15
N LEU A 241 18.11 7.46 -12.85
CA LEU A 241 17.79 8.83 -13.28
C LEU A 241 17.58 8.87 -14.79
N ASP A 242 16.49 9.52 -15.20
CA ASP A 242 16.03 9.69 -16.58
C ASP A 242 15.73 8.41 -17.37
N LYS A 243 15.72 7.24 -16.72
CA LYS A 243 15.30 5.96 -17.33
C LYS A 243 14.01 5.38 -16.72
N GLY A 244 13.55 5.94 -15.62
CA GLY A 244 12.30 5.57 -14.96
C GLY A 244 12.46 4.61 -13.79
N THR A 245 11.39 3.89 -13.47
CA THR A 245 11.33 2.97 -12.33
C THR A 245 10.68 1.67 -12.76
N GLN A 246 11.20 0.56 -12.26
CA GLN A 246 10.60 -0.77 -12.37
C GLN A 246 10.40 -1.37 -10.98
N THR A 247 9.15 -1.69 -10.64
CA THR A 247 8.79 -2.50 -9.47
C THR A 247 8.54 -3.92 -9.94
N SER A 248 9.16 -4.91 -9.28
CA SER A 248 8.99 -6.33 -9.60
C SER A 248 8.60 -7.12 -8.36
N ILE A 249 7.62 -8.02 -8.50
CA ILE A 249 7.11 -8.88 -7.44
C ILE A 249 7.10 -10.32 -7.96
N THR A 250 7.61 -11.25 -7.15
CA THR A 250 7.52 -12.70 -7.43
C THR A 250 6.79 -13.36 -6.26
N TYR A 251 5.59 -13.85 -6.52
CA TYR A 251 4.78 -14.59 -5.55
C TYR A 251 4.89 -16.09 -5.83
N TYR A 252 5.18 -16.89 -4.80
CA TYR A 252 5.33 -18.34 -4.91
C TYR A 252 4.06 -19.04 -4.43
N LYS A 253 3.44 -19.83 -5.32
CA LYS A 253 2.16 -20.51 -5.04
C LYS A 253 2.31 -21.68 -4.06
N HIS A 254 3.48 -22.31 -4.00
CA HIS A 254 3.75 -23.50 -3.18
C HIS A 254 4.29 -23.23 -1.78
N LEU A 255 4.55 -21.96 -1.43
CA LEU A 255 5.12 -21.56 -0.13
C LEU A 255 4.07 -20.98 0.84
N THR A 256 2.78 -21.10 0.49
CA THR A 256 1.62 -20.49 1.17
C THR A 256 0.45 -21.46 1.20
#